data_AF-A0A6B0VSS6-F1
#
_entry.id   AF-A0A6B0VSS6-F1
#
_cell.length_a   1.000
_cell.length_b   1.000
_cell.length_c   1.000
_cell.angle_alpha   90.00
_cell.angle_beta   90.00
_cell.angle_gamma   90.00
#
_symmetry.space_group_name_H-M   'P 1'
#
loop_
_entity.id
_entity.type
_entity.pdbx_description
1 polymer ?
#
loop_
_entity_poly.entity_id
_entity_poly.type
_entity_poly.pdbx_seq_one_letter_code
_entity_poly.pdbx_strand_id
1 'polypeptide(L)'
;MDIRRLARGTVEWDRLERVVQTLADRYGREEVRVEFLEADNWLSTPCVIDEEWFVKIVSRQNALVHAVLTTGRNVGAVSAGTDGFFGRFDTPREMVEHEYEATERMREIGINAPRPIDAFEVNGLGVLVLEYLPEFRSLDQSPDWLVTERAPELFEMLAILHDHDMAHGDLRAENILICDGEFYFIDATNVHEDRVAETTAYDLACALAVLEPRIGAREAVRSAAMVYDSEELLSARRFLDFVRLRPDHEFDSTTLRSELETAADLGDR
;
A
#
# COMPACT_ATOMS: atom_id res chain seq x y z
N MET A 1 -10.83 21.11 19.96
CA MET A 1 -10.30 19.76 20.23
C MET A 1 -10.00 19.14 18.89
N ASP A 2 -8.74 18.80 18.65
CA ASP A 2 -8.26 18.36 17.34
C ASP A 2 -8.61 16.89 17.14
N ILE A 3 -9.45 16.56 16.15
CA ILE A 3 -9.85 15.18 15.81
C ILE A 3 -8.61 14.31 15.58
N ARG A 4 -7.51 14.93 15.10
CA ARG A 4 -6.19 14.31 14.92
C ARG A 4 -5.59 13.71 16.20
N ARG A 5 -5.90 14.29 17.38
CA ARG A 5 -5.35 13.84 18.67
C ARG A 5 -6.13 12.67 19.29
N LEU A 6 -7.39 12.51 18.89
CA LEU A 6 -8.25 11.38 19.28
C LEU A 6 -8.12 10.19 18.32
N ALA A 7 -7.54 10.37 17.13
CA ALA A 7 -7.36 9.32 16.11
C ALA A 7 -6.01 8.57 16.24
N ARG A 8 -5.00 9.15 16.89
CA ARG A 8 -3.76 8.46 17.20
C ARG A 8 -4.04 7.36 18.22
N GLY A 9 -3.84 6.10 17.82
CA GLY A 9 -3.87 4.99 18.77
C GLY A 9 -2.71 5.16 19.75
N THR A 10 -2.98 5.58 20.98
CA THR A 10 -1.99 5.52 22.05
C THR A 10 -2.15 4.18 22.73
N VAL A 11 -1.26 3.24 22.41
CA VAL A 11 -1.18 1.98 23.14
C VAL A 11 -0.43 2.23 24.44
N GLU A 12 -1.04 1.84 25.56
CA GLU A 12 -0.39 1.93 26.87
C GLU A 12 0.93 1.15 26.90
N TRP A 13 1.94 1.71 27.56
CA TRP A 13 3.30 1.16 27.55
C TRP A 13 3.38 -0.28 28.07
N ASP A 14 2.60 -0.61 29.10
CA ASP A 14 2.52 -1.97 29.67
C ASP A 14 2.04 -3.02 28.65
N ARG A 15 1.17 -2.62 27.72
CA ARG A 15 0.71 -3.48 26.64
C ARG A 15 1.76 -3.63 25.55
N LEU A 16 2.46 -2.55 25.18
CA LEU A 16 3.60 -2.61 24.25
C LEU A 16 4.73 -3.48 24.81
N GLU A 17 5.06 -3.31 26.08
CA GLU A 17 6.07 -4.12 26.78
C GLU A 17 5.69 -5.61 26.75
N ARG A 18 4.41 -5.95 26.94
CA ARG A 18 3.97 -7.35 26.83
C ARG A 18 4.11 -7.91 25.41
N VAL A 19 3.86 -7.11 24.37
CA VAL A 19 4.10 -7.53 22.97
C VAL A 19 5.58 -7.84 22.77
N VAL A 20 6.47 -6.95 23.22
CA VAL A 20 7.92 -7.11 23.11
C VAL A 20 8.41 -8.35 23.87
N GLN A 21 7.95 -8.56 25.11
CA GLN A 21 8.26 -9.77 25.89
C GLN A 21 7.79 -11.04 25.17
N THR A 22 6.58 -11.01 24.59
CA THR A 22 6.05 -12.17 23.84
C THR A 22 6.89 -12.47 22.60
N LEU A 23 7.37 -11.44 21.89
CA LEU A 23 8.28 -11.61 20.76
C LEU A 23 9.63 -12.19 21.19
N ALA A 24 10.21 -11.67 22.28
CA ALA A 24 11.45 -12.19 22.83
C ALA A 24 11.32 -13.69 23.21
N ASP A 25 10.26 -14.04 23.94
CA ASP A 25 9.97 -15.43 24.33
C ASP A 25 9.77 -16.35 23.11
N ARG A 26 8.98 -15.91 22.13
CA ARG A 26 8.69 -16.69 20.90
C ARG A 26 9.94 -17.00 20.11
N TYR A 27 10.86 -16.05 20.01
CA TYR A 27 12.09 -16.20 19.23
C TYR A 27 13.31 -16.56 20.10
N GLY A 28 13.10 -16.97 21.35
CA GLY A 28 14.14 -17.47 22.24
C GLY A 28 15.22 -16.44 22.60
N ARG A 29 14.84 -15.17 22.75
CA ARG A 29 15.71 -14.06 23.13
C ARG A 29 15.51 -13.72 24.62
N GLU A 30 16.60 -13.53 25.36
CA GLU A 30 16.52 -13.07 26.76
C GLU A 30 16.20 -11.58 26.87
N GLU A 31 16.70 -10.79 25.91
CA GLU A 31 16.45 -9.36 25.77
C GLU A 31 16.43 -8.98 24.29
N VAL A 32 15.76 -7.88 23.97
CA VAL A 32 15.68 -7.34 22.61
C VAL A 32 15.78 -5.81 22.65
N ARG A 33 16.41 -5.21 21.65
CA ARG A 33 16.41 -3.76 21.43
C ARG A 33 15.22 -3.38 20.57
N VAL A 34 14.44 -2.40 21.03
CA VAL A 34 13.26 -1.90 20.31
C VAL A 34 13.45 -0.44 19.95
N GLU A 35 13.19 -0.10 18.69
CA GLU A 35 13.16 1.26 18.18
C GLU A 35 11.78 1.55 17.60
N PHE A 36 11.02 2.44 18.26
CA PHE A 36 9.73 2.88 17.72
C PHE A 36 9.97 3.91 16.63
N LEU A 37 9.34 3.70 15.47
CA LEU A 37 9.47 4.64 14.36
C LEU A 37 8.52 5.83 14.56
N GLU A 38 9.00 7.03 14.24
CA GLU A 38 8.16 8.23 14.20
C GLU A 38 7.23 8.19 12.99
N ALA A 39 6.14 7.42 13.11
CA ALA A 39 5.03 7.42 12.18
C ALA A 39 3.82 8.11 12.82
N ASP A 40 2.86 8.54 12.00
CA ASP A 40 1.68 9.23 12.50
C ASP A 40 0.79 8.33 13.39
N ASN A 41 1.06 7.02 13.46
CA ASN A 41 0.43 6.00 14.33
C ASN A 41 -1.09 5.81 14.15
N TRP A 42 -1.63 6.23 12.99
CA TRP A 42 -3.06 6.11 12.68
C TRP A 42 -3.46 4.66 12.40
N LEU A 43 -2.59 3.91 11.70
CA LEU A 43 -2.90 2.58 11.16
C LEU A 43 -2.24 1.45 11.96
N SER A 44 -1.14 1.73 12.64
CA SER A 44 -0.45 0.82 13.56
C SER A 44 0.55 1.61 14.41
N THR A 45 1.14 0.97 15.42
CA THR A 45 2.36 1.44 16.07
C THR A 45 3.53 0.61 15.54
N PRO A 46 4.36 1.16 14.62
CA PRO A 46 5.48 0.45 14.05
C PRO A 46 6.72 0.53 14.95
N CYS A 47 7.44 -0.58 15.06
CA CYS A 47 8.77 -0.60 15.67
C CYS A 47 9.70 -1.58 14.95
N VAL A 48 10.99 -1.38 15.15
CA VAL A 48 12.06 -2.26 14.69
C VAL A 48 12.64 -2.98 15.91
N ILE A 49 12.83 -4.28 15.79
CA ILE A 49 13.45 -5.11 16.82
C ILE A 49 14.78 -5.64 16.31
N ASP A 50 15.85 -5.35 17.05
CA ASP A 50 17.23 -5.79 16.81
C ASP A 50 17.74 -5.55 15.37
N GLU A 51 17.20 -4.55 14.67
CA GLU A 51 17.46 -4.28 13.23
C GLU A 51 17.18 -5.50 12.33
N GLU A 52 16.41 -6.47 12.83
CA GLU A 52 16.11 -7.73 12.15
C GLU A 52 14.63 -7.80 11.74
N TRP A 53 13.74 -7.32 12.61
CA TRP A 53 12.30 -7.42 12.41
C TRP A 53 11.63 -6.05 12.40
N PHE A 54 10.77 -5.85 11.42
CA PHE A 54 9.80 -4.77 11.43
C PHE A 54 8.48 -5.30 12.00
N VAL A 55 7.97 -4.63 13.02
CA VAL A 55 6.78 -5.06 13.76
C VAL A 55 5.70 -4.00 13.68
N LYS A 56 4.51 -4.37 13.18
CA LYS A 56 3.31 -3.54 13.25
C LYS A 56 2.43 -4.01 14.40
N ILE A 57 2.13 -3.09 15.32
CA ILE A 57 1.20 -3.35 16.42
C ILE A 57 -0.11 -2.64 16.12
N VAL A 58 -1.19 -3.41 15.95
CA VAL A 58 -2.51 -2.91 15.57
C VAL A 58 -3.44 -2.98 16.78
N SER A 59 -3.98 -1.83 17.19
CA SER A 59 -5.02 -1.77 18.21
C SER A 59 -6.42 -1.80 17.59
N ARG A 60 -7.47 -2.00 18.42
CA ARG A 60 -8.86 -1.86 17.97
C ARG A 60 -9.18 -0.47 17.40
N GLN A 61 -8.55 0.58 17.93
CA GLN A 61 -8.73 1.93 17.42
C GLN A 61 -8.11 2.06 16.03
N ASN A 62 -6.93 1.48 15.81
CA ASN A 62 -6.31 1.44 14.48
C ASN A 62 -7.17 0.66 13.48
N ALA A 63 -7.69 -0.51 13.87
CA ALA A 63 -8.60 -1.30 13.04
C ALA A 63 -9.87 -0.52 12.66
N LEU A 64 -10.44 0.25 13.59
CA LEU A 64 -11.59 1.12 13.32
C LEU A 64 -11.25 2.23 12.32
N VAL A 65 -10.09 2.89 12.46
CA VAL A 65 -9.61 3.89 11.51
C VAL A 65 -9.42 3.26 10.13
N HIS A 66 -8.82 2.06 10.06
CA HIS A 66 -8.70 1.29 8.82
C HIS A 66 -10.06 1.02 8.18
N ALA A 67 -11.05 0.57 8.96
CA ALA A 67 -12.38 0.28 8.46
C ALA A 67 -13.07 1.55 7.90
N VAL A 68 -12.86 2.71 8.53
CA VAL A 68 -13.38 4.01 8.03
C VAL A 68 -12.70 4.41 6.72
N LEU A 69 -11.36 4.35 6.65
CA LEU A 69 -10.61 4.69 5.43
C LEU A 69 -10.96 3.75 4.27
N THR A 70 -11.03 2.46 4.55
CA THR A 70 -11.43 1.43 3.58
C THR A 70 -12.87 1.63 3.12
N THR A 71 -13.78 1.99 4.03
CA THR A 71 -15.15 2.38 3.65
C THR A 71 -15.16 3.63 2.77
N GLY A 72 -14.32 4.63 3.07
CA GLY A 72 -14.14 5.81 2.21
C GLY A 72 -13.68 5.44 0.80
N ARG A 73 -12.71 4.51 0.69
CA ARG A 73 -12.25 3.94 -0.59
C ARG A 73 -13.41 3.29 -1.36
N ASN A 74 -14.21 2.51 -0.66
CA ASN A 74 -15.39 1.84 -1.22
C ASN A 74 -16.54 2.77 -1.60
N VAL A 75 -16.77 3.85 -0.86
CA VAL A 75 -17.83 4.84 -1.19
C VAL A 75 -17.44 5.66 -2.42
N GLY A 76 -16.15 5.94 -2.57
CA GLY A 76 -15.61 6.55 -3.78
C GLY A 76 -15.80 5.70 -5.04
N ALA A 77 -15.58 4.39 -4.93
CA ALA A 77 -15.95 3.43 -5.95
C ALA A 77 -17.44 3.51 -6.32
N VAL A 78 -18.34 3.49 -5.32
CA VAL A 78 -19.80 3.66 -5.50
C VAL A 78 -20.18 4.93 -6.24
N SER A 79 -19.47 6.03 -5.99
CA SER A 79 -19.71 7.28 -6.74
C SER A 79 -19.25 7.24 -8.20
N ALA A 80 -18.32 6.35 -8.56
CA ALA A 80 -17.91 6.06 -9.94
C ALA A 80 -18.81 5.02 -10.65
N GLY A 81 -19.87 4.54 -9.98
CA GLY A 81 -20.87 3.63 -10.55
C GLY A 81 -20.65 2.15 -10.23
N THR A 82 -19.82 1.81 -9.24
CA THR A 82 -19.39 0.45 -8.93
C THR A 82 -19.63 0.11 -7.45
N ASP A 83 -20.05 -1.08 -7.05
CA ASP A 83 -20.22 -1.36 -5.60
C ASP A 83 -18.87 -1.23 -4.83
N GLY A 84 -18.79 -1.27 -3.49
CA GLY A 84 -17.50 -1.17 -2.77
C GLY A 84 -16.53 -2.36 -3.00
N PHE A 85 -15.21 -2.12 -3.12
CA PHE A 85 -14.19 -3.11 -3.55
C PHE A 85 -13.39 -3.83 -2.46
N PHE A 86 -13.10 -3.17 -1.35
CA PHE A 86 -12.17 -3.65 -0.32
C PHE A 86 -12.89 -4.25 0.89
N GLY A 87 -12.38 -5.36 1.41
CA GLY A 87 -12.91 -6.03 2.60
C GLY A 87 -12.81 -5.19 3.87
N ARG A 88 -13.74 -5.39 4.83
CA ARG A 88 -13.64 -4.83 6.19
C ARG A 88 -13.17 -5.92 7.15
N PHE A 89 -12.27 -5.58 8.06
CA PHE A 89 -11.83 -6.46 9.15
C PHE A 89 -12.58 -6.13 10.44
N ASP A 90 -13.00 -7.16 11.17
CA ASP A 90 -13.77 -7.00 12.40
C ASP A 90 -12.86 -6.97 13.64
N THR A 91 -11.63 -7.48 13.54
CA THR A 91 -10.67 -7.52 14.66
C THR A 91 -9.23 -7.17 14.26
N PRO A 92 -8.39 -6.65 15.20
CA PRO A 92 -6.96 -6.41 14.95
C PRO A 92 -6.19 -7.66 14.52
N ARG A 93 -6.59 -8.84 15.01
CA ARG A 93 -5.99 -10.12 14.66
C ARG A 93 -6.23 -10.47 13.19
N GLU A 94 -7.49 -10.43 12.75
CA GLU A 94 -7.85 -10.69 11.35
C GLU A 94 -7.12 -9.72 10.41
N MET A 95 -6.96 -8.46 10.83
CA MET A 95 -6.24 -7.46 10.03
C MET A 95 -4.76 -7.83 9.82
N VAL A 96 -4.04 -8.25 10.88
CA VAL A 96 -2.63 -8.64 10.73
C VAL A 96 -2.46 -10.00 10.04
N GLU A 97 -3.37 -10.95 10.25
CA GLU A 97 -3.38 -12.23 9.55
C GLU A 97 -3.63 -12.03 8.04
N HIS A 98 -4.54 -11.14 7.68
CA HIS A 98 -4.80 -10.85 6.27
C HIS A 98 -3.63 -10.12 5.59
N GLU A 99 -2.98 -9.18 6.27
CA GLU A 99 -1.80 -8.50 5.74
C GLU A 99 -0.62 -9.47 5.58
N TYR A 100 -0.46 -10.40 6.53
CA TYR A 100 0.50 -11.51 6.42
C TYR A 100 0.23 -12.36 5.17
N GLU A 101 -1.01 -12.83 4.99
CA GLU A 101 -1.40 -13.66 3.84
C GLU A 101 -1.23 -12.91 2.51
N ALA A 102 -1.62 -11.64 2.43
CA ALA A 102 -1.44 -10.83 1.23
C ALA A 102 0.05 -10.65 0.90
N THR A 103 0.89 -10.43 1.92
CA THR A 103 2.34 -10.27 1.75
C THR A 103 3.02 -11.57 1.34
N GLU A 104 2.61 -12.71 1.90
CA GLU A 104 3.09 -14.02 1.44
C GLU A 104 2.74 -14.25 -0.02
N ARG A 105 1.49 -14.02 -0.39
CA ARG A 105 1.00 -14.24 -1.76
C ARG A 105 1.72 -13.37 -2.78
N MET A 106 1.97 -12.09 -2.46
CA MET A 106 2.80 -11.20 -3.30
C MET A 106 4.18 -11.81 -3.57
N ARG A 107 4.83 -12.33 -2.52
CA ARG A 107 6.16 -12.96 -2.68
C ARG A 107 6.12 -14.24 -3.49
N GLU A 108 5.08 -15.05 -3.34
CA GLU A 108 4.90 -16.30 -4.09
C GLU A 108 4.81 -16.05 -5.60
N ILE A 109 4.20 -14.94 -6.01
CA ILE A 109 4.07 -14.54 -7.42
C ILE A 109 5.27 -13.72 -7.93
N GLY A 110 6.33 -13.60 -7.14
CA GLY A 110 7.58 -12.95 -7.53
C GLY A 110 7.61 -11.43 -7.32
N ILE A 111 6.63 -10.86 -6.62
CA ILE A 111 6.69 -9.45 -6.21
C ILE A 111 7.56 -9.32 -4.98
N ASN A 112 8.54 -8.43 -5.06
CA ASN A 112 9.33 -8.02 -3.91
C ASN A 112 8.42 -7.33 -2.88
N ALA A 113 8.31 -7.95 -1.71
CA ALA A 113 7.65 -7.43 -0.52
C ALA A 113 8.41 -7.94 0.70
N PRO A 114 8.43 -7.26 1.85
CA PRO A 114 9.10 -7.76 3.06
C PRO A 114 8.60 -9.17 3.42
N ARG A 115 9.51 -10.11 3.65
CA ARG A 115 9.19 -11.48 4.07
C ARG A 115 8.36 -11.43 5.35
N PRO A 116 7.12 -11.94 5.32
CA PRO A 116 6.32 -12.03 6.52
C PRO A 116 6.83 -13.21 7.37
N ILE A 117 6.94 -12.98 8.68
CA ILE A 117 7.56 -13.91 9.64
C ILE A 117 6.49 -14.53 10.53
N ASP A 118 5.60 -13.71 11.08
CA ASP A 118 4.55 -14.17 12.01
C ASP A 118 3.39 -13.17 12.09
N ALA A 119 2.19 -13.64 12.41
CA ALA A 119 1.00 -12.83 12.64
C ALA A 119 0.17 -13.42 13.78
N PHE A 120 -0.09 -12.64 14.83
CA PHE A 120 -0.75 -13.13 16.03
C PHE A 120 -1.39 -12.01 16.86
N GLU A 121 -2.04 -12.37 17.96
CA GLU A 121 -2.63 -11.42 18.90
C GLU A 121 -1.98 -11.52 20.29
N VAL A 122 -1.72 -10.36 20.92
CA VAL A 122 -1.33 -10.25 22.34
C VAL A 122 -2.19 -9.19 23.01
N ASN A 123 -2.90 -9.56 24.08
CA ASN A 123 -3.77 -8.63 24.83
C ASN A 123 -4.74 -7.82 23.95
N GLY A 124 -5.35 -8.41 22.91
CA GLY A 124 -6.24 -7.69 21.99
C GLY A 124 -5.52 -6.68 21.07
N LEU A 125 -4.19 -6.81 20.91
CA LEU A 125 -3.40 -6.13 19.88
C LEU A 125 -3.02 -7.15 18.82
N GLY A 126 -3.30 -6.85 17.56
CA GLY A 126 -2.72 -7.60 16.44
C GLY A 126 -1.23 -7.26 16.33
N VAL A 127 -0.41 -8.25 16.05
CA VAL A 127 1.04 -8.13 15.88
C VAL A 127 1.39 -8.80 14.56
N LEU A 128 1.91 -8.00 13.62
CA LEU A 128 2.51 -8.49 12.38
C LEU A 128 4.02 -8.34 12.47
N VAL A 129 4.76 -9.40 12.18
CA VAL A 129 6.21 -9.41 12.14
C VAL A 129 6.64 -9.65 10.70
N LEU A 130 7.41 -8.71 10.16
CA LEU A 130 8.00 -8.75 8.82
C LEU A 130 9.52 -8.68 8.94
N GLU A 131 10.25 -9.08 7.90
CA GLU A 131 11.66 -8.76 7.79
C GLU A 131 11.85 -7.23 7.79
N TYR A 132 12.86 -6.78 8.53
CA TYR A 132 13.29 -5.40 8.42
C TYR A 132 14.14 -5.23 7.16
N LEU A 133 13.76 -4.31 6.29
CA LEU A 133 14.60 -3.90 5.15
C LEU A 133 15.58 -2.84 5.66
N PRO A 134 16.91 -3.06 5.60
CA PRO A 134 17.88 -2.04 5.93
C PRO A 134 18.06 -1.06 4.76
N GLU A 135 18.43 0.19 5.06
CA GLU A 135 18.84 1.20 4.05
C GLU A 135 17.83 1.48 2.91
N PHE A 136 16.54 1.19 3.13
CA PHE A 136 15.51 1.49 2.14
C PHE A 136 15.20 2.99 2.06
N ARG A 137 14.62 3.39 0.93
CA ARG A 137 14.00 4.71 0.72
C ARG A 137 12.62 4.52 0.10
N SER A 138 11.65 5.35 0.45
CA SER A 138 10.38 5.38 -0.26
C SER A 138 10.49 6.14 -1.60
N LEU A 139 9.52 5.95 -2.49
CA LEU A 139 9.54 6.56 -3.83
C LEU A 139 9.44 8.09 -3.77
N ASP A 140 8.70 8.65 -2.80
CA ASP A 140 8.61 10.10 -2.55
C ASP A 140 9.97 10.73 -2.19
N GLN A 141 10.81 9.97 -1.51
CA GLN A 141 12.17 10.38 -1.14
C GLN A 141 13.20 10.11 -2.24
N SER A 142 12.81 9.42 -3.32
CA SER A 142 13.69 9.07 -4.45
C SER A 142 13.97 10.26 -5.36
N PRO A 143 15.09 10.32 -6.12
CA PRO A 143 15.30 11.41 -7.07
C PRO A 143 14.49 11.19 -8.35
N ASP A 144 14.01 12.26 -8.98
CA ASP A 144 13.11 12.17 -10.16
C ASP A 144 13.72 11.39 -11.33
N TRP A 145 15.04 11.46 -11.52
CA TRP A 145 15.71 10.73 -12.60
C TRP A 145 15.56 9.21 -12.43
N LEU A 146 15.61 8.71 -11.19
CA LEU A 146 15.45 7.29 -10.88
C LEU A 146 14.00 6.87 -11.07
N VAL A 147 13.06 7.71 -10.63
CA VAL A 147 11.63 7.50 -10.83
C VAL A 147 11.30 7.44 -12.33
N THR A 148 11.90 8.31 -13.14
CA THR A 148 11.71 8.34 -14.59
C THR A 148 12.26 7.07 -15.24
N GLU A 149 13.48 6.67 -14.87
CA GLU A 149 14.14 5.49 -15.44
C GLU A 149 13.39 4.20 -15.11
N ARG A 150 12.82 4.10 -13.90
CA ARG A 150 12.19 2.87 -13.41
C ARG A 150 10.66 2.88 -13.44
N ALA A 151 10.02 3.93 -13.96
CA ALA A 151 8.56 3.98 -14.08
C ALA A 151 7.96 2.76 -14.81
N PRO A 152 8.53 2.24 -15.91
CA PRO A 152 8.01 1.03 -16.55
C PRO A 152 7.99 -0.18 -15.62
N GLU A 153 9.04 -0.36 -14.81
CA GLU A 153 9.15 -1.49 -13.88
C GLU A 153 8.07 -1.45 -12.79
N LEU A 154 7.70 -0.26 -12.31
CA LEU A 154 6.58 -0.11 -11.37
C LEU A 154 5.27 -0.63 -11.99
N PHE A 155 5.04 -0.34 -13.28
CA PHE A 155 3.87 -0.84 -13.99
C PHE A 155 3.95 -2.34 -14.26
N GLU A 156 5.14 -2.89 -14.53
CA GLU A 156 5.34 -4.34 -14.66
C GLU A 156 5.02 -5.08 -13.36
N MET A 157 5.44 -4.54 -12.20
CA MET A 157 5.07 -5.10 -10.89
C MET A 157 3.56 -5.06 -10.64
N LEU A 158 2.88 -3.98 -11.02
CA LEU A 158 1.42 -3.90 -10.90
C LEU A 158 0.72 -4.90 -11.83
N ALA A 159 1.20 -5.07 -13.06
CA ALA A 159 0.65 -6.04 -13.99
C ALA A 159 0.78 -7.48 -13.46
N ILE A 160 1.93 -7.83 -12.85
CA ILE A 160 2.10 -9.14 -12.20
C ILE A 160 1.10 -9.35 -11.06
N LEU A 161 0.80 -8.33 -10.24
CA LEU A 161 -0.27 -8.43 -9.23
C LEU A 161 -1.61 -8.73 -9.89
N HIS A 162 -1.97 -7.95 -10.91
CA HIS A 162 -3.26 -8.04 -11.60
C HIS A 162 -3.45 -9.38 -12.32
N ASP A 163 -2.38 -9.92 -12.92
CA ASP A 163 -2.36 -11.24 -13.58
C ASP A 163 -2.61 -12.41 -12.60
N HIS A 164 -2.43 -12.18 -11.30
CA HIS A 164 -2.66 -13.16 -10.23
C HIS A 164 -3.89 -12.84 -9.38
N ASP A 165 -4.85 -12.09 -9.93
CA ASP A 165 -6.09 -11.68 -9.26
C ASP A 165 -5.86 -10.91 -7.94
N MET A 166 -4.70 -10.24 -7.83
CA MET A 166 -4.35 -9.37 -6.72
C MET A 166 -4.37 -7.90 -7.16
N ALA A 167 -4.50 -6.99 -6.19
CA ALA A 167 -4.24 -5.57 -6.42
C ALA A 167 -3.44 -5.03 -5.24
N HIS A 168 -2.84 -3.86 -5.41
CA HIS A 168 -2.25 -3.16 -4.29
C HIS A 168 -3.35 -2.52 -3.43
N GLY A 169 -4.31 -1.81 -4.04
CA GLY A 169 -5.47 -1.22 -3.35
C GLY A 169 -5.19 0.02 -2.49
N ASP A 170 -3.92 0.34 -2.26
CA ASP A 170 -3.48 1.52 -1.52
C ASP A 170 -2.13 2.02 -2.03
N LEU A 171 -1.96 2.06 -3.35
CA LEU A 171 -0.69 2.45 -3.93
C LEU A 171 -0.44 3.95 -3.70
N ARG A 172 0.57 4.26 -2.88
CA ARG A 172 1.08 5.61 -2.57
C ARG A 172 2.59 5.59 -2.68
N ALA A 173 3.22 6.75 -2.87
CA ALA A 173 4.68 6.84 -2.96
C ALA A 173 5.41 6.27 -1.72
N GLU A 174 4.80 6.38 -0.54
CA GLU A 174 5.30 5.82 0.72
C GLU A 174 5.25 4.28 0.78
N ASN A 175 4.32 3.67 0.04
CA ASN A 175 4.13 2.21 0.01
C ASN A 175 4.98 1.52 -1.07
N ILE A 176 5.77 2.30 -1.80
CA ILE A 176 6.72 1.83 -2.81
C ILE A 176 8.11 2.12 -2.28
N LEU A 177 8.81 1.07 -1.86
CA LEU A 177 10.17 1.19 -1.32
C LEU A 177 11.20 0.83 -2.40
N ILE A 178 12.38 1.40 -2.28
CA ILE A 178 13.57 1.01 -3.03
C ILE A 178 14.58 0.49 -2.02
N CYS A 179 14.94 -0.79 -2.14
CA CYS A 179 15.92 -1.46 -1.30
C CYS A 179 16.86 -2.26 -2.21
N ASP A 180 18.17 -2.09 -2.02
CA ASP A 180 19.20 -2.71 -2.88
C ASP A 180 19.02 -2.48 -4.39
N GLY A 181 18.43 -1.34 -4.76
CA GLY A 181 18.16 -0.97 -6.14
C GLY A 181 16.87 -1.56 -6.73
N GLU A 182 16.16 -2.40 -5.98
CA GLU A 182 14.92 -3.07 -6.41
C GLU A 182 13.70 -2.39 -5.78
N PHE A 183 12.56 -2.40 -6.49
CA PHE A 183 11.30 -1.94 -5.90
C PHE A 183 10.71 -2.99 -4.98
N TYR A 184 10.05 -2.54 -3.92
CA TYR A 184 9.27 -3.35 -2.99
C TYR A 184 7.89 -2.73 -2.79
N PHE A 185 6.85 -3.56 -2.75
CA PHE A 185 5.52 -3.16 -2.28
C PHE A 185 5.33 -3.52 -0.81
N ILE A 186 4.69 -2.60 -0.09
CA ILE A 186 4.21 -2.80 1.28
C ILE A 186 2.73 -2.42 1.36
N ASP A 187 2.04 -2.96 2.35
CA ASP A 187 0.66 -2.58 2.68
C ASP A 187 -0.33 -2.84 1.53
N ALA A 188 -0.08 -3.85 0.71
CA ALA A 188 -1.03 -4.29 -0.31
C ALA A 188 -2.23 -5.02 0.32
N THR A 189 -3.36 -5.03 -0.39
CA THR A 189 -4.63 -5.60 0.08
C THR A 189 -5.15 -6.66 -0.87
N ASN A 190 -5.81 -7.72 -0.40
CA ASN A 190 -6.49 -8.64 -1.32
C ASN A 190 -7.76 -8.02 -1.90
N VAL A 191 -8.07 -8.42 -3.13
CA VAL A 191 -9.27 -8.03 -3.86
C VAL A 191 -10.28 -9.17 -3.88
N HIS A 192 -11.56 -8.83 -3.99
CA HIS A 192 -12.61 -9.80 -4.30
C HIS A 192 -12.55 -10.20 -5.78
N GLU A 193 -12.47 -11.50 -6.07
CA GLU A 193 -12.34 -12.09 -7.43
C GLU A 193 -13.31 -11.50 -8.47
N ASP A 194 -14.52 -11.11 -8.08
CA ASP A 194 -15.52 -10.52 -8.99
C ASP A 194 -15.16 -9.11 -9.52
N ARG A 195 -14.01 -8.54 -9.13
CA ARG A 195 -13.73 -7.09 -9.27
C ARG A 195 -12.34 -6.74 -9.80
N VAL A 196 -11.61 -7.71 -10.32
CA VAL A 196 -10.22 -7.56 -10.80
C VAL A 196 -10.09 -6.37 -11.76
N ALA A 197 -10.96 -6.25 -12.77
CA ALA A 197 -10.87 -5.17 -13.76
C ALA A 197 -11.03 -3.76 -13.16
N GLU A 198 -11.86 -3.60 -12.13
CA GLU A 198 -12.08 -2.31 -11.47
C GLU A 198 -10.89 -1.96 -10.56
N THR A 199 -10.31 -2.96 -9.89
CA THR A 199 -9.12 -2.76 -9.05
C THR A 199 -7.85 -2.53 -9.85
N THR A 200 -7.70 -3.18 -11.01
CA THR A 200 -6.62 -2.90 -11.97
C THR A 200 -6.65 -1.45 -12.41
N ALA A 201 -7.83 -0.98 -12.86
CA ALA A 201 -8.01 0.41 -13.27
C ALA A 201 -7.77 1.40 -12.12
N TYR A 202 -8.16 1.03 -10.89
CA TYR A 202 -7.92 1.86 -9.72
C TYR A 202 -6.42 1.97 -9.36
N ASP A 203 -5.71 0.85 -9.30
CA ASP A 203 -4.27 0.82 -9.02
C ASP A 203 -3.48 1.59 -10.08
N LEU A 204 -3.83 1.39 -11.35
CA LEU A 204 -3.22 2.11 -12.47
C LEU A 204 -3.44 3.63 -12.34
N ALA A 205 -4.63 4.06 -11.93
CA ALA A 205 -4.90 5.47 -11.65
C ALA A 205 -4.09 6.01 -10.46
N CYS A 206 -3.94 5.23 -9.38
CA CYS A 206 -3.07 5.58 -8.25
C CYS A 206 -1.59 5.67 -8.68
N ALA A 207 -1.10 4.74 -9.50
CA ALA A 207 0.28 4.75 -10.01
C ALA A 207 0.57 5.98 -10.86
N LEU A 208 -0.35 6.31 -11.78
CA LEU A 208 -0.26 7.53 -12.59
C LEU A 208 -0.29 8.80 -11.72
N ALA A 209 -1.14 8.83 -10.70
CA ALA A 209 -1.21 9.95 -9.75
C ALA A 209 0.06 10.10 -8.90
N VAL A 210 0.75 8.99 -8.60
CA VAL A 210 2.04 9.00 -7.89
C VAL A 210 3.18 9.48 -8.80
N LEU A 211 3.18 9.09 -10.07
CA LEU A 211 4.26 9.40 -11.00
C LEU A 211 4.13 10.79 -11.66
N GLU A 212 2.91 11.26 -11.94
CA GLU A 212 2.69 12.52 -12.66
C GLU A 212 3.42 13.73 -12.06
N PRO A 213 3.40 13.96 -10.73
CA PRO A 213 4.08 15.13 -10.15
C PRO A 213 5.60 15.06 -10.26
N ARG A 214 6.14 13.87 -10.52
CA ARG A 214 7.58 13.57 -10.53
C ARG A 214 8.18 13.61 -11.92
N ILE A 215 7.46 13.07 -12.90
CA ILE A 215 7.98 12.86 -14.27
C ILE A 215 7.08 13.48 -15.35
N GLY A 216 5.95 14.06 -14.95
CA GLY A 216 4.94 14.63 -15.84
C GLY A 216 3.98 13.59 -16.42
N ALA A 217 2.77 14.04 -16.73
CA ALA A 217 1.67 13.18 -17.19
C ALA A 217 2.04 12.35 -18.43
N ARG A 218 2.70 12.98 -19.41
CA ARG A 218 3.09 12.33 -20.66
C ARG A 218 4.03 11.16 -20.45
N GLU A 219 5.07 11.32 -19.62
CA GLU A 219 6.05 10.26 -19.40
C GLU A 219 5.48 9.14 -18.51
N ALA A 220 4.64 9.51 -17.52
CA ALA A 220 3.90 8.54 -16.71
C ALA A 220 2.97 7.67 -17.56
N VAL A 221 2.15 8.27 -18.43
CA VAL A 221 1.25 7.52 -19.32
C VAL A 221 2.03 6.72 -20.36
N ARG A 222 3.11 7.27 -20.90
CA ARG A 222 3.98 6.53 -21.84
C ARG A 222 4.56 5.28 -21.19
N SER A 223 5.02 5.38 -19.95
CA SER A 223 5.55 4.24 -19.20
C SER A 223 4.47 3.19 -18.94
N ALA A 224 3.26 3.62 -18.58
CA ALA A 224 2.11 2.71 -18.41
C ALA A 224 1.76 1.98 -19.73
N ALA A 225 1.77 2.70 -20.86
CA ALA A 225 1.46 2.16 -22.18
C ALA A 225 2.51 1.18 -22.72
N MET A 226 3.66 1.01 -22.04
CA MET A 226 4.60 -0.07 -22.35
C MET A 226 4.14 -1.43 -21.81
N VAL A 227 3.21 -1.43 -20.85
CA VAL A 227 2.77 -2.63 -20.12
C VAL A 227 1.28 -2.89 -20.33
N TYR A 228 0.45 -1.85 -20.24
CA TYR A 228 -1.00 -1.93 -20.33
C TYR A 228 -1.53 -1.56 -21.71
N ASP A 229 -2.66 -2.17 -22.10
CA ASP A 229 -3.33 -1.87 -23.35
C ASP A 229 -4.19 -0.59 -23.30
N SER A 230 -4.75 -0.21 -24.45
CA SER A 230 -5.55 1.01 -24.58
C SER A 230 -6.85 0.95 -23.76
N GLU A 231 -7.47 -0.23 -23.61
CA GLU A 231 -8.70 -0.41 -22.85
C GLU A 231 -8.46 -0.26 -21.34
N GLU A 232 -7.34 -0.81 -20.85
CA GLU A 232 -6.90 -0.70 -19.47
C GLU A 232 -6.53 0.75 -19.10
N LEU A 233 -5.75 1.42 -19.95
CA LEU A 233 -5.40 2.84 -19.79
C LEU A 233 -6.66 3.74 -19.74
N LEU A 234 -7.62 3.51 -20.65
CA LEU A 234 -8.90 4.24 -20.66
C LEU A 234 -9.76 3.92 -19.44
N SER A 235 -9.63 2.72 -18.88
CA SER A 235 -10.34 2.33 -17.67
C SER A 235 -9.81 3.06 -16.43
N ALA A 236 -8.49 3.22 -16.30
CA ALA A 236 -7.88 3.99 -15.21
C ALA A 236 -8.35 5.46 -15.18
N ARG A 237 -8.60 6.05 -16.36
CA ARG A 237 -9.11 7.42 -16.50
C ARG A 237 -10.37 7.70 -15.66
N ARG A 238 -11.24 6.69 -15.48
CA ARG A 238 -12.48 6.80 -14.70
C ARG A 238 -12.21 7.01 -13.20
N PHE A 239 -11.08 6.52 -12.70
CA PHE A 239 -10.72 6.59 -11.29
C PHE A 239 -9.92 7.85 -10.92
N LEU A 240 -9.39 8.61 -11.88
CA LEU A 240 -8.57 9.80 -11.59
C LEU A 240 -9.29 10.85 -10.73
N ASP A 241 -10.58 11.10 -10.96
CA ASP A 241 -11.35 12.05 -10.12
C ASP A 241 -11.46 11.53 -8.68
N PHE A 242 -11.57 10.22 -8.51
CA PHE A 242 -11.66 9.59 -7.21
C PHE A 242 -10.32 9.61 -6.48
N VAL A 243 -9.23 9.25 -7.17
CA VAL A 243 -7.86 9.30 -6.62
C VAL A 243 -7.51 10.71 -6.16
N ARG A 244 -7.95 11.75 -6.88
CA ARG A 244 -7.74 13.16 -6.52
C ARG A 244 -8.45 13.60 -5.23
N LEU A 245 -9.48 12.88 -4.76
CA LEU A 245 -10.13 13.17 -3.48
C LEU A 245 -9.29 12.70 -2.28
N ARG A 246 -8.26 11.88 -2.51
CA ARG A 246 -7.38 11.38 -1.47
C ARG A 246 -6.35 12.44 -1.08
N PRO A 247 -6.12 12.69 0.22
CA PRO A 247 -5.21 13.74 0.68
C PRO A 247 -3.73 13.45 0.39
N ASP A 248 -3.40 12.19 0.13
CA ASP A 248 -2.06 11.66 -0.16
C ASP A 248 -1.70 11.67 -1.66
N HIS A 249 -2.60 12.16 -2.52
CA HIS A 249 -2.35 12.33 -3.95
C HIS A 249 -2.61 13.79 -4.38
N GLU A 250 -1.57 14.46 -4.85
CA GLU A 250 -1.64 15.79 -5.44
C GLU A 250 -1.08 15.73 -6.85
N PHE A 251 -1.94 15.79 -7.87
CA PHE A 251 -1.56 15.60 -9.29
C PHE A 251 -2.52 16.33 -10.24
N ASP A 252 -2.07 16.58 -11.47
CA ASP A 252 -2.92 17.15 -12.51
C ASP A 252 -3.78 16.09 -13.22
N SER A 253 -4.95 15.82 -12.62
CA SER A 253 -5.96 14.93 -13.20
C SER A 253 -6.42 15.31 -14.61
N THR A 254 -6.37 16.59 -15.00
CA THR A 254 -6.86 17.03 -16.32
C THR A 254 -5.85 16.65 -17.39
N THR A 255 -4.57 16.91 -17.13
CA THR A 255 -3.49 16.58 -18.06
C THR A 255 -3.34 15.06 -18.20
N LEU A 256 -3.41 14.28 -17.10
CA LEU A 256 -3.40 12.81 -17.18
C LEU A 256 -4.53 12.26 -18.05
N ARG A 257 -5.75 12.80 -17.92
CA ARG A 257 -6.89 12.37 -18.75
C ARG A 257 -6.61 12.56 -20.23
N SER A 258 -6.09 13.73 -20.60
CA SER A 258 -5.76 14.04 -22.00
C SER A 258 -4.66 13.14 -22.55
N GLU A 259 -3.62 12.85 -21.75
CA GLU A 259 -2.53 11.96 -22.17
C GLU A 259 -2.99 10.50 -22.30
N LEU A 260 -3.86 10.01 -21.39
CA LEU A 260 -4.46 8.67 -21.50
C LEU A 260 -5.30 8.52 -22.77
N GLU A 261 -6.14 9.51 -23.09
CA GLU A 261 -6.94 9.53 -24.32
C GLU A 261 -6.03 9.54 -25.57
N THR A 262 -4.96 10.33 -25.53
CA THR A 262 -3.99 10.40 -26.63
C THR A 262 -3.24 9.06 -26.82
N ALA A 263 -2.84 8.42 -25.73
CA ALA A 263 -2.14 7.13 -25.78
C ALA A 263 -3.03 6.02 -26.35
N ALA A 264 -4.30 5.98 -25.94
CA ALA A 264 -5.27 5.01 -26.44
C ALA A 264 -5.55 5.19 -27.95
N ASP A 265 -5.73 6.44 -28.40
CA ASP A 265 -5.93 6.75 -29.83
C ASP A 265 -4.72 6.35 -30.72
N LEU A 266 -3.53 6.27 -30.14
CA LEU A 266 -2.31 5.84 -30.83
C LEU A 266 -2.11 4.33 -30.80
N GLY A 267 -2.58 3.63 -29.76
CA GLY A 267 -2.53 2.18 -29.63
C GLY A 267 -3.52 1.45 -30.56
N ASP A 268 -4.63 2.09 -30.91
CA ASP A 268 -5.64 1.57 -31.84
C ASP A 268 -5.25 1.68 -33.34
N ARG A 269 -4.04 2.14 -33.67
CA ARG A 269 -3.55 2.35 -35.04
C ARG A 269 -2.44 1.40 -35.44
#